data_AF-A0A1F6WPW0-F1
#
_entry.id   AF-A0A1F6WPW0-F1
#
_cell.length_a   1.000
_cell.length_b   1.000
_cell.length_c   1.000
_cell.angle_alpha   90.00
_cell.angle_beta   90.00
_cell.angle_gamma   90.00
#
_symmetry.space_group_name_H-M   'P 1'
#
loop_
_entity.id
_entity.type
_entity.pdbx_description
1 polymer ?
#
loop_
_entity_poly.entity_id
_entity_poly.type
_entity_poly.pdbx_seq_one_letter_code
_entity_poly.pdbx_strand_id
1 'polypeptide(L)'
;MSMYFDLIIFLGVIVFGVGIESFLSKIYFKKNGIEKKHQIVHFKFSRYLFLISIPLLAVLVMSFTVSLSILKYFLIFAVLGTILEYCIGYSYKTVVGQRLWMYNKYSIAGHTSLLAIPLWGLCGALIYLLSKAIN
;
A
#
# COMPACT_ATOMS: atom_id res chain seq x y z
N MET A 1 19.82 -16.64 -1.49
CA MET A 1 20.32 -15.31 -1.09
C MET A 1 20.31 -15.23 0.42
N SER A 2 21.04 -14.28 1.03
CA SER A 2 20.88 -14.01 2.47
C SER A 2 19.47 -13.45 2.73
N MET A 3 18.79 -13.90 3.79
CA MET A 3 17.42 -13.45 4.08
C MET A 3 17.34 -11.94 4.34
N TYR A 4 18.40 -11.36 4.90
CA TYR A 4 18.55 -9.90 5.03
C TYR A 4 18.65 -9.20 3.68
N PHE A 5 19.30 -9.83 2.72
CA PHE A 5 19.46 -9.28 1.38
C PHE A 5 18.12 -9.22 0.64
N ASP A 6 17.30 -10.26 0.77
CA ASP A 6 15.95 -10.32 0.20
C ASP A 6 15.04 -9.21 0.78
N LEU A 7 15.11 -8.98 2.10
CA LEU A 7 14.39 -7.90 2.77
C LEU A 7 14.87 -6.51 2.31
N ILE A 8 16.18 -6.29 2.23
CA ILE A 8 16.76 -5.02 1.76
C ILE A 8 16.37 -4.74 0.31
N ILE A 9 16.41 -5.75 -0.55
CA ILE A 9 15.93 -5.62 -1.93
C ILE A 9 14.46 -5.22 -1.95
N PHE A 10 13.60 -5.91 -1.20
CA PHE A 10 12.19 -5.61 -1.19
C PHE A 10 11.91 -4.16 -0.76
N LEU A 11 12.53 -3.72 0.34
CA LEU A 11 12.42 -2.34 0.82
C LEU A 11 12.99 -1.34 -0.19
N GLY A 12 14.14 -1.66 -0.79
CA GLY A 12 14.76 -0.85 -1.83
C GLY A 12 13.84 -0.67 -3.03
N VAL A 13 13.28 -1.76 -3.57
CA VAL A 13 12.36 -1.71 -4.72
C VAL A 13 11.12 -0.89 -4.39
N ILE A 14 10.54 -1.00 -3.18
CA ILE A 14 9.39 -0.20 -2.79
C ILE A 14 9.77 1.28 -2.69
N VAL A 15 10.83 1.63 -1.95
CA VAL A 15 11.21 3.03 -1.71
C VAL A 15 11.63 3.71 -3.01
N PHE A 16 12.54 3.10 -3.77
CA PHE A 16 12.96 3.64 -5.05
C PHE A 16 11.83 3.62 -6.08
N GLY A 17 11.01 2.57 -6.09
CA GLY A 17 9.84 2.44 -6.96
C GLY A 17 8.86 3.59 -6.78
N VAL A 18 8.41 3.82 -5.54
CA VAL A 18 7.50 4.92 -5.21
C VAL A 18 8.15 6.28 -5.51
N GLY A 19 9.46 6.42 -5.30
CA GLY A 19 10.22 7.62 -5.67
C GLY A 19 10.21 7.88 -7.18
N ILE A 20 10.51 6.86 -7.98
CA ILE A 20 10.49 6.91 -9.46
C ILE A 20 9.08 7.19 -9.96
N GLU A 21 8.06 6.50 -9.44
CA GLU A 21 6.66 6.75 -9.80
C GLU A 21 6.26 8.18 -9.46
N SER A 22 6.61 8.66 -8.27
CA SER A 22 6.32 10.04 -7.88
C SER A 22 6.99 11.06 -8.80
N PHE A 23 8.23 10.79 -9.22
CA PHE A 23 8.97 11.65 -10.14
C PHE A 23 8.40 11.63 -11.56
N LEU A 24 8.15 10.44 -12.12
CA LEU A 24 7.53 10.26 -13.45
C LEU A 24 6.14 10.86 -13.51
N SER A 25 5.36 10.69 -12.44
CA SER A 25 4.04 11.29 -12.31
C SER A 25 4.11 12.82 -12.42
N LYS A 26 5.07 13.45 -11.72
CA LYS A 26 5.30 14.91 -11.84
C LYS A 26 5.65 15.32 -13.28
N ILE A 27 6.56 14.61 -13.95
CA ILE A 27 6.94 14.92 -15.34
C ILE A 27 5.75 14.79 -16.29
N TYR A 28 5.02 13.67 -16.19
CA TYR A 28 3.86 13.40 -17.04
C TYR A 28 2.78 14.47 -16.88
N PHE A 29 2.44 14.85 -15.64
CA PHE A 29 1.42 15.87 -15.38
C PHE A 29 1.88 17.29 -15.78
N LYS A 30 3.18 17.60 -15.64
CA LYS A 30 3.75 18.87 -16.11
C LYS A 30 3.68 18.98 -17.64
N LYS A 31 4.08 17.94 -18.38
CA LYS A 31 4.06 17.91 -19.85
C LYS A 31 2.64 18.03 -20.43
N ASN A 32 1.64 17.48 -19.75
CA ASN A 32 0.25 17.52 -20.21
C ASN A 32 -0.51 18.80 -19.82
N GLY A 33 0.15 19.82 -19.24
CA GLY A 33 -0.49 21.11 -18.91
C GLY A 33 -1.56 21.03 -17.81
N ILE A 34 -1.60 19.94 -17.04
CA ILE A 34 -2.60 19.66 -15.98
C ILE A 34 -2.26 20.44 -14.69
N GLU A 35 -1.12 21.12 -14.65
CA GLU A 35 -0.61 21.91 -13.52
C GLU A 35 -1.35 23.26 -13.32
N LYS A 36 -2.59 23.42 -13.81
CA LYS A 36 -3.43 24.58 -13.48
C LYS A 36 -3.92 24.48 -12.03
N LYS A 37 -3.09 24.99 -11.11
CA LYS A 37 -3.30 25.59 -9.77
C LYS A 37 -4.21 24.91 -8.71
N HIS A 38 -5.03 23.91 -9.02
CA HIS A 38 -5.95 23.30 -8.03
C HIS A 38 -6.10 21.77 -8.10
N GLN A 39 -5.47 21.06 -9.05
CA GLN A 39 -5.70 19.62 -9.23
C GLN A 39 -4.75 18.67 -8.47
N ILE A 40 -3.73 19.18 -7.75
CA ILE A 40 -2.77 18.33 -7.02
C ILE A 40 -3.46 17.54 -5.88
N VAL A 41 -4.61 18.03 -5.39
CA VAL A 41 -5.34 17.50 -4.23
C VAL A 41 -6.49 16.56 -4.63
N HIS A 42 -6.86 16.47 -5.91
CA HIS A 42 -7.96 15.59 -6.33
C HIS A 42 -7.47 14.16 -6.60
N PHE A 43 -8.06 13.21 -5.86
CA PHE A 43 -7.84 11.78 -6.07
C PHE A 43 -8.16 11.39 -7.52
N LYS A 44 -7.19 10.77 -8.20
CA LYS A 44 -7.36 10.11 -9.49
C LYS A 44 -6.99 8.64 -9.32
N PHE A 45 -7.92 7.75 -9.66
CA PHE A 45 -7.74 6.31 -9.50
C PHE A 45 -6.52 5.77 -10.30
N SER A 46 -6.28 6.31 -11.50
CA SER A 46 -5.09 5.97 -12.29
C SER A 46 -3.77 6.32 -11.60
N ARG A 47 -3.70 7.46 -10.90
CA ARG A 47 -2.51 7.86 -10.12
C ARG A 47 -2.30 6.93 -8.93
N TYR A 48 -3.39 6.51 -8.28
CA TYR A 48 -3.33 5.53 -7.21
C TYR A 48 -2.82 4.18 -7.74
N LEU A 49 -3.41 3.64 -8.82
CA LEU A 49 -2.93 2.39 -9.41
C LEU A 49 -1.47 2.45 -9.82
N PHE A 50 -1.05 3.57 -10.39
CA PHE A 50 0.35 3.80 -10.74
C PHE A 50 1.24 3.74 -9.49
N LEU A 51 0.90 4.42 -8.39
CA LEU A 51 1.71 4.45 -7.17
C LEU A 51 1.79 3.12 -6.40
N ILE A 52 0.85 2.20 -6.62
CA ILE A 52 0.91 0.87 -6.00
C ILE A 52 1.51 -0.18 -6.94
N SER A 53 1.72 0.15 -8.21
CA SER A 53 2.07 -0.84 -9.22
C SER A 53 3.44 -1.47 -8.97
N ILE A 54 4.48 -0.66 -8.69
CA ILE A 54 5.80 -1.20 -8.38
C ILE A 54 5.81 -1.99 -7.06
N PRO A 55 5.21 -1.51 -5.95
CA PRO A 55 5.10 -2.32 -4.73
C PRO A 55 4.42 -3.68 -4.95
N LEU A 56 3.32 -3.71 -5.73
CA LEU A 56 2.65 -4.97 -6.06
C LEU A 56 3.52 -5.88 -6.94
N LEU A 57 4.23 -5.32 -7.91
CA LEU A 57 5.18 -6.07 -8.73
C LEU A 57 6.32 -6.63 -7.88
N ALA A 58 6.79 -5.88 -6.88
CA ALA A 58 7.81 -6.34 -5.94
C ALA A 58 7.33 -7.56 -5.16
N VAL A 59 6.09 -7.56 -4.66
CA VAL A 59 5.49 -8.74 -4.01
C VAL A 59 5.45 -9.93 -4.95
N LEU A 60 5.03 -9.73 -6.21
CA LEU A 60 4.99 -10.81 -7.20
C LEU A 60 6.39 -11.38 -7.45
N VAL A 61 7.38 -10.53 -7.75
CA VAL A 61 8.76 -10.96 -7.99
C VAL A 61 9.31 -11.71 -6.78
N MET A 62 9.18 -11.16 -5.58
CA MET A 62 9.65 -11.81 -4.34
C MET A 62 8.94 -13.14 -4.08
N SER A 63 7.67 -13.27 -4.45
CA SER A 63 6.95 -14.54 -4.29
C SER A 63 7.51 -15.66 -5.17
N PHE A 64 8.04 -15.33 -6.35
CA PHE A 64 8.66 -16.29 -7.25
C PHE A 64 10.13 -16.57 -6.88
N THR A 65 10.86 -15.58 -6.36
CA THR A 65 12.29 -15.73 -6.04
C THR A 65 12.55 -16.27 -4.64
N VAL A 66 11.70 -15.96 -3.67
CA VAL A 66 11.88 -16.34 -2.25
C VAL A 66 10.89 -17.43 -1.84
N SER A 67 9.59 -17.15 -1.89
CA SER A 67 8.55 -18.14 -1.54
C SER A 67 7.15 -17.68 -1.92
N LEU A 68 6.35 -18.61 -2.46
CA LEU A 68 4.90 -18.40 -2.69
C LEU A 68 4.14 -18.10 -1.39
N SER A 69 4.72 -18.41 -0.23
CA SER A 69 4.15 -18.02 1.07
C SER A 69 3.93 -16.52 1.17
N ILE A 70 4.75 -15.70 0.51
CA ILE A 70 4.59 -14.23 0.52
C ILE A 70 3.19 -13.83 0.02
N LEU A 71 2.68 -14.46 -1.03
CA LEU A 71 1.32 -14.19 -1.54
C LEU A 71 0.25 -14.61 -0.54
N LYS A 72 0.45 -15.73 0.15
CA LYS A 72 -0.46 -16.18 1.21
C LYS A 72 -0.54 -15.14 2.33
N TYR A 73 0.60 -14.65 2.82
CA TYR A 73 0.65 -13.61 3.86
C TYR A 73 0.08 -12.28 3.36
N PHE A 74 0.39 -11.89 2.12
CA PHE A 74 -0.21 -10.72 1.47
C PHE A 74 -1.74 -10.78 1.49
N LEU A 75 -2.33 -11.89 1.03
CA LEU A 75 -3.79 -12.04 0.97
C LEU A 75 -4.43 -12.07 2.36
N ILE A 76 -3.83 -12.81 3.30
CA ILE A 76 -4.33 -12.88 4.69
C ILE A 76 -4.35 -11.49 5.32
N PHE A 77 -3.25 -10.74 5.23
CA PHE A 77 -3.17 -9.42 5.82
C PHE A 77 -4.02 -8.39 5.07
N ALA A 78 -4.17 -8.49 3.75
CA ALA A 78 -5.07 -7.63 2.99
C ALA A 78 -6.51 -7.73 3.52
N VAL A 79 -6.99 -8.94 3.82
CA VAL A 79 -8.33 -9.16 4.38
C VAL A 79 -8.37 -8.79 5.86
N LEU A 80 -7.50 -9.38 6.69
CA LEU A 80 -7.53 -9.18 8.14
C LEU A 80 -7.22 -7.73 8.52
N GLY A 81 -6.26 -7.09 7.86
CA GLY A 81 -5.91 -5.69 8.09
C GLY A 81 -7.07 -4.75 7.78
N THR A 82 -7.80 -4.99 6.69
CA THR A 82 -8.99 -4.19 6.33
C THR A 82 -10.12 -4.37 7.34
N ILE A 83 -10.37 -5.62 7.79
CA ILE A 83 -11.38 -5.90 8.83
C ILE A 83 -10.97 -5.23 10.14
N LEU A 84 -9.72 -5.38 10.56
CA LEU A 84 -9.20 -4.82 11.80
C LEU A 84 -9.24 -3.29 11.79
N GLU A 85 -8.85 -2.68 10.67
CA GLU A 85 -9.00 -1.25 10.46
C GLU A 85 -10.47 -0.83 10.60
N TYR A 86 -11.40 -1.50 9.93
CA TYR A 86 -12.82 -1.20 10.09
C TYR A 86 -13.28 -1.29 11.56
N CYS A 87 -12.95 -2.39 12.25
CA CYS A 87 -13.33 -2.62 13.64
C CYS A 87 -12.76 -1.56 14.59
N ILE A 88 -11.49 -1.20 14.42
CA ILE A 88 -10.83 -0.15 15.23
C ILE A 88 -11.46 1.21 14.94
N GLY A 89 -11.63 1.56 13.67
CA GLY A 89 -12.24 2.83 13.27
C GLY A 89 -13.68 2.97 13.77
N TYR A 90 -14.44 1.87 13.76
CA TYR A 90 -15.81 1.82 14.30
C TYR A 90 -15.84 1.93 15.82
N SER A 91 -15.00 1.16 16.50
CA SER A 91 -14.92 1.16 17.97
C SER A 91 -14.52 2.54 18.48
N TYR A 92 -13.51 3.17 17.86
CA TYR A 92 -13.07 4.51 18.21
C TYR A 92 -14.18 5.55 18.05
N LYS A 93 -14.93 5.51 16.95
CA LYS A 93 -16.09 6.41 16.75
C LYS A 93 -17.16 6.20 17.80
N THR A 94 -17.43 4.95 18.18
CA THR A 94 -18.44 4.63 19.20
C THR A 94 -18.03 5.16 20.58
N VAL A 95 -16.75 5.05 20.94
CA VAL A 95 -16.25 5.47 22.26
C VAL A 95 -16.02 6.98 22.36
N VAL A 96 -15.40 7.58 21.34
CA VAL A 96 -14.93 8.98 21.38
C VAL A 96 -15.92 9.93 20.71
N GLY A 97 -16.90 9.42 19.95
CA GLY A 97 -17.85 10.22 19.20
C GLY A 97 -17.28 10.85 17.93
N GLN A 98 -16.00 10.62 17.62
CA GLN A 98 -15.29 11.18 16.45
C GLN A 98 -14.63 10.07 15.63
N ARG A 99 -14.47 10.28 14.32
CA ARG A 99 -13.79 9.30 13.46
C ARG A 99 -12.27 9.37 13.65
N LEU A 100 -11.62 8.20 13.78
CA LEU A 100 -10.16 8.11 13.92
C LEU A 100 -9.44 8.54 12.64
N TRP A 101 -10.01 8.20 11.50
CA TRP A 101 -9.57 8.62 10.17
C TRP A 101 -10.79 8.85 9.28
N MET A 102 -10.61 9.66 8.24
CA MET A 102 -11.67 9.96 7.27
C MET A 102 -11.24 9.53 5.87
N TYR A 103 -11.97 8.56 5.33
CA TYR A 103 -11.79 8.09 3.96
C TYR A 103 -12.83 8.74 3.05
N ASN A 104 -12.37 9.53 2.09
CA ASN A 104 -13.24 10.25 1.15
C ASN A 104 -13.58 9.44 -0.12
N LYS A 105 -12.82 8.38 -0.42
CA LYS A 105 -12.93 7.60 -1.67
C LYS A 105 -12.99 6.11 -1.37
N TYR A 106 -13.92 5.42 -2.02
CA TYR A 106 -14.19 3.99 -1.86
C TYR A 106 -14.27 3.54 -0.39
N SER A 107 -14.86 4.39 0.45
CA SER A 107 -14.93 4.13 1.88
C SER A 107 -16.00 3.12 2.22
N ILE A 108 -15.70 2.23 3.16
CA ILE A 108 -16.66 1.31 3.78
C ILE A 108 -17.12 1.97 5.09
N ALA A 109 -18.37 2.45 5.09
CA ALA A 109 -19.02 3.14 6.21
C ALA A 109 -18.24 4.33 6.84
N GLY A 110 -17.24 4.88 6.15
CA GLY A 110 -16.37 5.92 6.69
C GLY A 110 -15.24 5.41 7.59
N HIS A 111 -15.07 4.09 7.73
CA HIS A 111 -14.16 3.46 8.69
C HIS A 111 -12.98 2.71 8.07
N THR A 112 -13.02 2.38 6.79
CA THR A 112 -11.86 1.94 6.00
C THR A 112 -12.08 2.34 4.53
N SER A 113 -11.15 2.03 3.64
CA SER A 113 -11.27 2.19 2.20
C SER A 113 -10.83 0.93 1.48
N LEU A 114 -11.50 0.61 0.36
CA LEU A 114 -11.03 -0.47 -0.54
C LEU A 114 -9.62 -0.20 -1.07
N LEU A 115 -9.18 1.06 -1.08
CA LEU A 115 -7.82 1.45 -1.46
C LEU A 115 -6.77 1.09 -0.38
N ALA A 116 -7.18 0.78 0.85
CA ALA A 116 -6.26 0.34 1.89
C ALA A 116 -5.91 -1.15 1.78
N ILE A 117 -6.76 -1.96 1.12
CA ILE A 117 -6.60 -3.42 0.98
C ILE A 117 -5.20 -3.81 0.49
N PRO A 118 -4.69 -3.31 -0.66
CA PRO A 118 -3.36 -3.70 -1.13
C PRO A 118 -2.23 -3.17 -0.22
N LEU A 119 -2.44 -2.05 0.49
CA LEU A 119 -1.47 -1.54 1.46
C LEU A 119 -1.34 -2.47 2.66
N TRP A 120 -2.46 -2.99 3.17
CA TRP A 120 -2.44 -4.03 4.20
C TRP A 120 -1.79 -5.33 3.70
N GLY A 121 -2.01 -5.71 2.45
CA GLY A 121 -1.31 -6.84 1.85
C GLY A 121 0.20 -6.64 1.78
N LEU A 122 0.67 -5.46 1.38
CA LEU A 122 2.11 -5.11 1.37
C LEU A 122 2.71 -5.24 2.78
N CYS A 123 1.97 -4.83 3.81
CA CYS A 123 2.38 -5.02 5.20
C CYS A 123 2.55 -6.50 5.55
N GLY A 124 1.64 -7.38 5.12
CA GLY A 124 1.78 -8.82 5.31
C GLY A 124 3.00 -9.43 4.63
N ALA A 125 3.30 -9.00 3.39
CA ALA A 125 4.51 -9.42 2.68
C ALA A 125 5.78 -8.97 3.42
N LEU A 126 5.80 -7.73 3.92
CA LEU A 126 6.90 -7.20 4.73
C LEU A 126 7.09 -8.00 6.02
N ILE A 127 6.02 -8.29 6.76
CA ILE A 127 6.07 -9.06 8.01
C ILE A 127 6.61 -10.47 7.76
N TYR A 128 6.21 -11.12 6.67
CA TYR A 128 6.77 -12.42 6.31
C TYR A 128 8.29 -12.34 6.07
N LEU A 129 8.74 -11.40 5.25
CA LEU A 129 10.16 -11.22 4.95
C LEU A 129 10.97 -10.85 6.21
N LEU A 130 10.41 -10.02 7.08
CA LEU A 130 11.01 -9.68 8.37
C LEU A 130 11.12 -10.92 9.27
N SER A 131 10.06 -11.74 9.36
CA SER A 131 10.09 -12.98 10.14
C SER A 131 11.13 -13.97 9.64
N LYS A 132 11.41 -13.97 8.33
CA LYS A 132 12.47 -14.77 7.73
C LYS A 132 13.85 -14.18 8.04
N ALA A 133 14.02 -12.86 8.00
CA ALA A 133 15.31 -12.26 8.31
C ALA A 133 15.74 -12.46 9.77
N ILE A 134 14.80 -12.51 10.71
CA ILE A 134 15.07 -12.65 12.14
C ILE A 134 15.36 -14.09 12.57
N ASN A 135 14.77 -15.09 11.89
CA ASN A 135 14.91 -16.52 12.22
C ASN A 135 15.96 -17.21 11.36
#